data_AF-A0A946MJM3-F1
#
_entry.id   AF-A0A946MJM3-F1
#
_cell.length_a   1.000
_cell.length_b   1.000
_cell.length_c   1.000
_cell.angle_alpha   90.00
_cell.angle_beta   90.00
_cell.angle_gamma   90.00
#
_symmetry.space_group_name_H-M   'P 1'
#
loop_
_entity.id
_entity.type
_entity.pdbx_description
1 polymer ?
#
loop_
_entity_poly.entity_id
_entity_poly.type
_entity_poly.pdbx_seq_one_letter_code
_entity_poly.pdbx_strand_id
1 'polypeptide(L)'
;MKNIAFNLGMGTLFTHELDAMQNHEWIVLPLTSWLPDEYGMMVFLVFHIPFFAGLIALVSIQNDKIRIPSKLAISLFLIVHSVLHVVFMSHADYEFSSVLSNALIFGGALFGIVYLLYQYNFKEMLFKK
;
A
#
# COMPACT_ATOMS: atom_id res chain seq x y z
N MET A 1 -19.78 2.84 2.12
CA MET A 1 -18.61 3.73 2.17
C MET A 1 -17.34 3.00 2.60
N LYS A 2 -17.30 2.33 3.77
CA LYS A 2 -16.14 1.54 4.24
C LYS A 2 -15.51 0.65 3.16
N ASN A 3 -16.28 -0.26 2.57
CA ASN A 3 -15.77 -1.19 1.55
C ASN A 3 -15.33 -0.49 0.26
N ILE A 4 -15.93 0.64 -0.09
CA ILE A 4 -15.53 1.42 -1.26
C ILE A 4 -14.16 2.04 -1.00
N ALA A 5 -13.95 2.67 0.16
CA ALA A 5 -12.65 3.21 0.54
C ALA A 5 -11.57 2.10 0.56
N PHE A 6 -11.88 0.94 1.14
CA PHE A 6 -10.96 -0.19 1.12
C PHE A 6 -10.59 -0.63 -0.31
N ASN A 7 -11.58 -0.80 -1.17
CA ASN A 7 -11.35 -1.26 -2.54
C ASN A 7 -10.58 -0.23 -3.36
N LEU A 8 -10.84 1.07 -3.16
CA LEU A 8 -10.06 2.14 -3.77
C LEU A 8 -8.62 2.13 -3.26
N GLY A 9 -8.39 1.94 -1.96
CA GLY A 9 -7.07 1.80 -1.36
C GLY A 9 -6.28 0.61 -1.91
N MET A 10 -6.95 -0.55 -2.05
CA MET A 10 -6.36 -1.73 -2.72
C MET A 10 -6.05 -1.46 -4.20
N GLY A 11 -6.95 -0.77 -4.90
CA GLY A 11 -6.75 -0.38 -6.30
C GLY A 11 -5.55 0.55 -6.47
N THR A 12 -5.39 1.54 -5.59
CA THR A 12 -4.24 2.44 -5.59
C THR A 12 -2.95 1.71 -5.26
N LEU A 13 -2.97 0.75 -4.34
CA LEU A 13 -1.79 -0.09 -4.04
C LEU A 13 -1.33 -0.84 -5.28
N PHE A 14 -2.21 -1.63 -5.90
CA PHE A 14 -1.83 -2.40 -7.08
C PHE A 14 -1.39 -1.51 -8.25
N THR A 15 -2.03 -0.35 -8.42
CA THR A 15 -1.64 0.59 -9.48
C THR A 15 -0.33 1.28 -9.16
N HIS A 16 -0.05 1.55 -7.88
CA HIS A 16 1.24 2.07 -7.44
C HIS A 16 2.37 1.09 -7.73
N GLU A 17 2.17 -0.22 -7.56
CA GLU A 17 3.21 -1.21 -7.93
C GLU A 17 3.50 -1.23 -9.44
N LEU A 18 2.52 -0.87 -10.30
CA LEU A 18 2.76 -0.67 -11.73
C LEU A 18 3.57 0.61 -12.02
N ASP A 19 3.33 1.66 -11.24
CA ASP A 19 4.11 2.90 -11.27
C ASP A 19 5.53 2.68 -10.70
N ALA A 20 5.68 1.85 -9.67
CA ALA A 20 6.95 1.48 -9.07
C ALA A 20 7.87 0.75 -10.05
N MET A 21 7.31 -0.03 -10.96
CA MET A 21 8.07 -0.62 -12.07
C MET A 21 8.65 0.42 -13.02
N GLN A 22 7.96 1.53 -13.26
CA GLN A 22 8.45 2.61 -14.11
C GLN A 22 9.49 3.50 -13.42
N ASN A 23 9.46 3.53 -12.08
CA ASN A 23 10.30 4.36 -11.22
C ASN A 23 11.37 3.52 -10.46
N HIS A 24 11.66 2.31 -10.94
CA HIS A 24 12.71 1.40 -10.44
C HIS A 24 12.77 1.28 -8.91
N GLU A 25 11.62 1.11 -8.24
CA GLU A 25 11.55 1.19 -6.78
C GLU A 25 12.49 0.21 -6.05
N TRP A 26 12.84 -0.91 -6.68
CA TRP A 26 13.79 -1.88 -6.13
C TRP A 26 15.17 -1.28 -5.81
N ILE A 27 15.55 -0.14 -6.41
CA ILE A 27 16.81 0.56 -6.14
C ILE A 27 16.79 1.26 -4.77
N VAL A 28 15.63 1.71 -4.28
CA VAL A 28 15.50 2.39 -2.99
C VAL A 28 15.13 1.44 -1.84
N LEU A 29 14.63 0.24 -2.14
CA LEU A 29 14.25 -0.74 -1.13
C LEU A 29 15.51 -1.35 -0.45
N PRO A 30 15.59 -1.33 0.90
CA PRO A 30 16.77 -1.84 1.62
C PRO A 30 17.13 -3.31 1.33
N LEU A 31 16.14 -4.11 0.93
CA LEU A 31 16.33 -5.54 0.66
C LEU A 31 16.81 -5.85 -0.76
N THR A 32 16.65 -4.92 -1.71
CA THR A 32 16.95 -5.16 -3.14
C THR A 32 17.91 -4.14 -3.75
N SER A 33 18.19 -3.02 -3.06
CA SER A 33 19.04 -1.92 -3.57
C SER A 33 20.47 -2.32 -3.94
N TRP A 34 20.95 -3.44 -3.42
CA TRP A 34 22.28 -3.99 -3.67
C TRP A 34 22.32 -4.95 -4.87
N LEU A 35 21.17 -5.31 -5.45
CA LEU A 35 21.09 -6.18 -6.62
C LEU A 35 21.41 -5.38 -7.90
N PRO A 36 22.02 -6.02 -8.92
CA PRO A 36 22.07 -5.44 -10.26
C PRO A 36 20.65 -5.23 -10.78
N ASP A 37 20.44 -4.16 -11.56
CA ASP A 37 19.12 -3.67 -11.96
C ASP A 37 18.20 -4.76 -12.53
N GLU A 38 18.70 -5.58 -13.47
CA GLU A 38 17.94 -6.69 -14.07
C GLU A 38 17.44 -7.72 -13.03
N TYR A 39 18.27 -8.04 -12.04
CA TYR A 39 17.89 -8.94 -10.95
C TYR A 39 16.95 -8.27 -9.95
N GLY A 40 17.15 -6.98 -9.66
CA GLY A 40 16.25 -6.19 -8.82
C GLY A 40 14.83 -6.18 -9.39
N MET A 41 14.69 -5.87 -10.68
CA MET A 41 13.42 -5.93 -11.41
C MET A 41 12.79 -7.33 -11.36
N MET A 42 13.57 -8.38 -11.64
CA MET A 42 13.06 -9.75 -11.65
C MET A 42 12.55 -10.18 -10.26
N VAL A 43 13.32 -9.91 -9.21
CA VAL A 43 12.94 -10.23 -7.83
C VAL A 43 11.69 -9.45 -7.43
N PHE A 44 11.64 -8.15 -7.74
CA PHE A 44 10.47 -7.31 -7.50
C PHE A 44 9.23 -7.93 -8.15
N LEU A 45 9.27 -8.21 -9.46
CA LEU A 45 8.12 -8.73 -10.19
C LEU A 45 7.66 -10.11 -9.70
N VAL A 46 8.59 -11.04 -9.52
CA VAL A 46 8.27 -12.42 -9.10
C VAL A 46 7.72 -12.45 -7.68
N PHE A 47 8.23 -11.61 -6.77
CA PHE A 47 7.73 -11.52 -5.39
C PHE A 47 6.30 -10.96 -5.31
N HIS A 48 5.94 -10.04 -6.20
CA HIS A 48 4.60 -9.47 -6.22
C HIS A 48 3.50 -10.48 -6.57
N ILE A 49 3.80 -11.55 -7.32
CA ILE A 49 2.84 -12.60 -7.66
C ILE A 49 2.26 -13.28 -6.40
N PRO A 50 3.05 -13.96 -5.54
CA PRO A 50 2.54 -14.58 -4.33
C PRO A 50 2.04 -13.54 -3.31
N PHE A 51 2.64 -12.35 -3.27
CA PHE A 51 2.19 -11.27 -2.39
C PHE A 51 0.76 -10.83 -2.73
N PHE A 52 0.47 -10.49 -3.99
CA PHE A 52 -0.89 -10.11 -4.42
C PHE A 52 -1.88 -11.25 -4.27
N ALA A 53 -1.49 -12.48 -4.60
CA ALA A 53 -2.34 -13.66 -4.38
C ALA A 53 -2.71 -13.78 -2.89
N GLY A 54 -1.76 -13.60 -1.99
CA GLY A 54 -1.97 -13.59 -0.55
C GLY A 54 -2.91 -12.49 -0.08
N LEU A 55 -2.70 -11.25 -0.53
CA LEU A 55 -3.59 -10.12 -0.20
C LEU A 55 -5.02 -10.38 -0.66
N ILE A 56 -5.21 -10.81 -1.90
CA ILE A 56 -6.53 -11.13 -2.47
C ILE A 56 -7.19 -12.27 -1.69
N ALA A 57 -6.45 -13.34 -1.37
CA ALA A 57 -6.98 -14.47 -0.63
C ALA A 57 -7.45 -14.05 0.78
N LEU A 58 -6.64 -13.26 1.49
CA LEU A 58 -6.94 -12.79 2.84
C LEU A 58 -8.20 -11.91 2.90
N VAL A 59 -8.44 -11.07 1.89
CA VAL A 59 -9.60 -10.18 1.87
C VAL A 59 -10.86 -10.85 1.31
N SER A 60 -10.69 -11.94 0.55
CA SER A 60 -11.77 -12.74 -0.06
C SER A 60 -12.26 -13.87 0.83
N ILE A 61 -11.54 -14.22 1.90
CA ILE A 61 -11.93 -15.30 2.81
C ILE A 61 -13.31 -15.02 3.44
N GLN A 62 -14.16 -16.05 3.56
CA GLN A 62 -15.51 -15.89 4.11
C GLN A 62 -15.51 -15.65 5.63
N ASN A 63 -14.45 -16.08 6.32
CA ASN A 63 -14.31 -15.94 7.77
C ASN A 63 -13.97 -14.50 8.17
N ASP A 64 -14.93 -13.81 8.78
CA ASP A 64 -14.76 -12.42 9.25
C ASP A 64 -13.66 -12.24 10.29
N LYS A 65 -13.36 -13.28 11.08
CA LYS A 65 -12.26 -13.22 12.07
C LYS A 65 -10.89 -13.09 11.42
N ILE A 66 -10.76 -13.40 10.13
CA ILE A 66 -9.54 -13.23 9.35
C ILE A 66 -9.69 -12.02 8.43
N ARG A 67 -10.77 -11.97 7.66
CA ARG A 67 -11.02 -10.93 6.67
C ARG A 67 -10.97 -9.52 7.23
N ILE A 68 -11.61 -9.27 8.39
CA ILE A 68 -11.66 -7.92 8.97
C ILE A 68 -10.28 -7.46 9.45
N PRO A 69 -9.53 -8.25 10.26
CA PRO A 69 -8.14 -7.94 10.58
C PRO A 69 -7.24 -7.77 9.37
N SER A 70 -7.38 -8.58 8.31
CA SER A 70 -6.60 -8.42 7.09
C SER A 70 -6.84 -7.07 6.42
N LYS A 71 -8.11 -6.63 6.30
CA LYS A 71 -8.43 -5.31 5.76
C LYS A 71 -7.89 -4.18 6.62
N LEU A 72 -7.91 -4.33 7.94
CA LEU A 72 -7.31 -3.39 8.89
C LEU A 72 -5.79 -3.30 8.69
N ALA A 73 -5.11 -4.44 8.63
CA ALA A 73 -3.66 -4.53 8.44
C ALA A 73 -3.24 -3.90 7.11
N ILE A 74 -3.94 -4.20 6.02
CA ILE A 74 -3.69 -3.58 4.71
C ILE A 74 -3.91 -2.07 4.76
N SER A 75 -5.00 -1.60 5.40
CA SER A 75 -5.27 -0.16 5.49
C SER A 75 -4.21 0.58 6.31
N LEU A 76 -3.69 -0.05 7.37
CA LEU A 76 -2.56 0.49 8.14
C LEU A 76 -1.26 0.46 7.31
N PHE A 77 -1.02 -0.62 6.57
CA PHE A 77 0.11 -0.73 5.65
C PHE A 77 0.12 0.42 4.63
N LEU A 78 -1.02 0.79 4.02
CA LEU A 78 -1.07 1.93 3.08
C LEU A 78 -0.60 3.24 3.71
N ILE A 79 -0.91 3.47 5.00
CA ILE A 79 -0.48 4.65 5.72
C ILE A 79 1.04 4.60 5.95
N VAL A 80 1.52 3.48 6.50
CA VAL A 80 2.97 3.29 6.74
C VAL A 80 3.77 3.36 5.45
N HIS A 81 3.25 2.78 4.36
CA HIS A 81 3.83 2.81 3.02
C HIS A 81 4.04 4.24 2.53
N SER A 82 3.03 5.10 2.67
CA SER A 82 3.20 6.52 2.32
C SER A 82 4.29 7.23 3.14
N VAL A 83 4.45 6.86 4.42
CA VAL A 83 5.53 7.38 5.26
C VAL A 83 6.88 6.87 4.80
N LEU A 84 6.98 5.60 4.38
CA LEU A 84 8.21 5.06 3.79
C LEU A 84 8.61 5.85 2.54
N HIS A 85 7.66 6.18 1.66
CA HIS A 85 7.95 7.06 0.52
C HIS A 85 8.45 8.43 0.94
N VAL A 86 7.85 9.04 1.96
CA VAL A 86 8.35 10.33 2.48
C VAL A 86 9.80 10.21 2.97
N VAL A 87 10.17 9.09 3.60
CA VAL A 87 11.56 8.83 4.00
C VAL A 87 12.45 8.66 2.77
N PHE A 88 12.00 7.89 1.77
CA PHE A 88 12.74 7.63 0.54
C PHE A 88 12.87 8.86 -0.38
N MET A 89 12.04 9.89 -0.26
CA MET A 89 12.18 11.14 -1.01
C MET A 89 13.55 11.83 -0.84
N SER A 90 14.28 11.51 0.23
CA SER A 90 15.64 11.99 0.46
C SER A 90 16.74 11.14 -0.20
N HIS A 91 16.38 9.98 -0.75
CA HIS A 91 17.30 9.07 -1.43
C HIS A 91 17.66 9.61 -2.82
N ALA A 92 18.93 9.49 -3.21
CA ALA A 92 19.44 10.05 -4.47
C ALA A 92 18.74 9.43 -5.71
N ASP A 93 18.43 8.15 -5.62
CA ASP A 93 17.79 7.36 -6.69
C ASP A 93 16.25 7.30 -6.57
N TYR A 94 15.62 8.23 -5.84
CA TYR A 94 14.17 8.26 -5.72
C TYR A 94 13.50 8.92 -6.94
N GLU A 95 12.77 8.14 -7.73
CA GLU A 95 12.24 8.60 -9.03
C GLU A 95 10.77 9.07 -9.02
N PHE A 96 10.01 8.80 -7.95
CA PHE A 96 8.58 9.14 -7.86
C PHE A 96 8.31 10.65 -7.70
N SER A 97 8.42 11.38 -8.80
CA SER A 97 8.27 12.85 -8.85
C SER A 97 6.95 13.31 -9.48
N SER A 98 6.22 12.41 -10.15
CA SER A 98 5.00 12.77 -10.87
C SER A 98 3.80 13.02 -9.94
N VAL A 99 2.85 13.84 -10.39
CA VAL A 99 1.58 14.05 -9.68
C VAL A 99 0.81 12.73 -9.55
N LEU A 100 0.87 11.88 -10.58
CA LEU A 100 0.20 10.58 -10.59
C LEU A 100 0.80 9.65 -9.53
N SER A 101 2.12 9.54 -9.46
CA SER A 101 2.84 8.73 -8.47
C SER A 101 2.48 9.15 -7.05
N ASN A 102 2.53 10.46 -6.77
CA ASN A 102 2.13 11.01 -5.48
C ASN A 102 0.65 10.75 -5.17
N ALA A 103 -0.24 10.86 -6.16
CA ALA A 103 -1.65 10.57 -6.00
C ALA A 103 -1.90 9.08 -5.68
N LEU A 104 -1.13 8.16 -6.27
CA LEU A 104 -1.24 6.73 -5.98
C LEU A 104 -0.74 6.40 -4.56
N ILE A 105 0.42 6.94 -4.17
CA ILE A 105 1.03 6.73 -2.84
C ILE A 105 0.15 7.33 -1.74
N PHE A 106 -0.09 8.64 -1.79
CA PHE A 106 -0.82 9.35 -0.73
C PHE A 106 -2.33 9.14 -0.82
N GLY A 107 -2.87 8.87 -2.00
CA GLY A 107 -4.26 8.47 -2.17
C GLY A 107 -4.55 7.13 -1.50
N GLY A 108 -3.63 6.17 -1.60
CA GLY A 108 -3.73 4.90 -0.87
C GLY A 108 -3.81 5.12 0.64
N ALA A 109 -2.92 5.94 1.20
CA ALA A 109 -2.96 6.30 2.62
C ALA A 109 -4.28 6.98 3.03
N LEU A 110 -4.77 7.93 2.21
CA LEU A 110 -6.05 8.59 2.44
C LEU A 110 -7.21 7.58 2.48
N PHE A 111 -7.28 6.66 1.53
CA PHE A 111 -8.31 5.62 1.50
C PHE A 111 -8.20 4.66 2.69
N GLY A 112 -6.98 4.31 3.11
CA GLY A 112 -6.72 3.53 4.31
C GLY A 112 -7.24 4.22 5.57
N ILE A 113 -6.95 5.52 5.75
CA ILE A 113 -7.47 6.33 6.85
C ILE A 113 -9.00 6.35 6.84
N VAL A 114 -9.61 6.64 5.69
CA VAL A 114 -11.08 6.67 5.56
C VAL A 114 -11.67 5.31 5.94
N TYR A 115 -11.10 4.20 5.48
CA TYR A 115 -11.55 2.86 5.89
C TYR A 115 -11.51 2.68 7.42
N LEU A 116 -10.40 3.04 8.07
CA LEU A 116 -10.23 2.91 9.52
C LEU A 116 -11.24 3.77 10.30
N LEU A 117 -11.47 5.02 9.89
CA LEU A 117 -12.45 5.91 10.52
C LEU A 117 -13.88 5.36 10.45
N TYR A 118 -14.25 4.73 9.33
CA TYR A 118 -15.54 4.06 9.19
C TYR A 118 -15.61 2.73 9.94
N GLN A 119 -14.51 1.98 10.01
CA GLN A 119 -14.46 0.70 10.70
C GLN A 119 -14.61 0.85 12.22
N TYR A 120 -14.06 1.93 12.80
CA TYR A 120 -14.09 2.20 14.23
C TYR A 120 -15.12 3.27 14.65
N ASN A 121 -16.00 3.67 13.74
CA ASN A 121 -17.04 4.69 13.96
C ASN A 121 -16.49 5.97 14.63
N PHE A 122 -16.05 6.93 13.82
CA PHE A 122 -15.61 8.27 14.24
C PHE A 122 -16.46 8.93 15.35
N LYS A 123 -17.77 8.61 15.45
CA LYS A 123 -18.66 9.07 16.53
C LYS A 123 -18.35 8.49 17.92
N GLU A 124 -17.97 7.24 18.06
CA GLU A 124 -17.67 6.66 19.39
C GLU A 124 -16.32 7.13 19.96
N MET A 125 -15.39 7.52 19.09
CA MET A 125 -14.07 8.00 19.49
C MET A 125 -14.07 9.48 19.91
N LEU A 126 -14.94 10.32 19.33
CA LEU A 126 -15.07 11.75 19.68
C LEU A 126 -16.12 12.05 20.75
N PHE A 127 -17.13 11.18 20.91
CA PHE A 127 -18.25 11.39 21.85
C PHE A 127 -18.35 10.31 22.93
N LYS A 128 -17.24 9.65 23.27
CA LYS A 128 -17.12 8.95 24.54
C LYS A 128 -17.21 9.99 25.67
N LYS A 129 -18.44 10.27 26.12
CA LYS A 129 -18.74 10.79 27.45
C LYS A 129 -18.73 9.64 28.43
#